data_AF-A0A9D8BSA4-F1
#
_entry.id   AF-A0A9D8BSA4-F1
#
_cell.length_a   1.000
_cell.length_b   1.000
_cell.length_c   1.000
_cell.angle_alpha   90.00
_cell.angle_beta   90.00
_cell.angle_gamma   90.00
#
_symmetry.space_group_name_H-M   'P 1'
#
loop_
_entity.id
_entity.type
_entity.pdbx_description
1 polymer ?
#
loop_
_entity_poly.entity_id
_entity_poly.type
_entity_poly.pdbx_seq_one_letter_code
_entity_poly.pdbx_strand_id
1 'polypeptide(L)'
;MLPFNCAVVAVKEMWLTHEVRKSFAIAWIVVSAGILVVFFALLLLPPNLMLNLAPHCQLKAQFNRECPMCGMTRAFVMISRGNFSAAVRANRGSLFLWVVFVANEAAILVFFRKHLWRIPARLVTKAIRRDSHTTDLEKGGVRCKS
;
A
#
# COMPACT_ATOMS: atom_id res chain seq x y z
N MET A 1 -27.16 -30.67 -2.62
CA MET A 1 -26.94 -29.65 -1.57
C MET A 1 -25.65 -29.99 -0.83
N LEU A 2 -24.52 -29.42 -1.24
CA LEU A 2 -23.25 -29.56 -0.51
C LEU A 2 -23.31 -28.66 0.73
N PRO A 3 -22.95 -29.14 1.93
CA PRO A 3 -23.09 -28.36 3.15
C PRO A 3 -22.14 -27.17 3.13
N PHE A 4 -22.68 -25.96 3.36
CA PHE A 4 -21.96 -24.68 3.46
C PHE A 4 -20.70 -24.75 4.34
N ASN A 5 -20.63 -25.69 5.28
CA ASN A 5 -19.48 -25.90 6.16
C ASN A 5 -18.19 -26.34 5.43
N CYS A 6 -18.26 -27.06 4.30
CA CYS A 6 -17.04 -27.45 3.57
C CYS A 6 -16.38 -26.25 2.86
N ALA A 7 -17.17 -25.31 2.34
CA ALA A 7 -16.64 -24.14 1.64
C ALA A 7 -15.90 -23.20 2.61
N VAL A 8 -16.43 -23.01 3.82
CA VAL A 8 -15.78 -22.17 4.85
C VAL A 8 -14.49 -22.79 5.37
N VAL A 9 -14.46 -24.12 5.55
CA VAL A 9 -13.23 -24.84 5.94
C VAL A 9 -12.19 -24.78 4.82
N ALA A 10 -12.57 -25.01 3.56
CA ALA A 10 -11.65 -24.92 2.42
C ALA A 10 -11.06 -23.51 2.23
N VAL A 11 -11.87 -22.46 2.41
CA VAL A 11 -11.37 -21.08 2.37
C VAL A 11 -10.43 -20.80 3.54
N LYS A 12 -10.75 -21.27 4.75
CA LYS A 12 -9.89 -21.09 5.93
C LYS A 12 -8.52 -21.78 5.78
N GLU A 13 -8.50 -23.01 5.26
CA GLU A 13 -7.28 -23.77 4.99
C GLU A 13 -6.47 -23.17 3.82
N MET A 14 -7.14 -22.63 2.80
CA MET A 14 -6.45 -21.98 1.67
C MET A 14 -5.79 -20.65 2.07
N TRP A 15 -6.44 -19.85 2.94
CA TRP A 15 -5.87 -18.61 3.50
C TRP A 15 -4.70 -18.84 4.49
N LEU A 16 -4.61 -20.05 5.07
CA LEU A 16 -3.58 -20.37 6.07
C LEU A 16 -2.29 -20.95 5.47
N THR A 17 -2.18 -21.01 4.15
CA THR A 17 -0.93 -21.40 3.51
C THR A 17 0.10 -20.28 3.66
N HIS A 18 1.34 -20.65 3.96
CA HIS A 18 2.45 -19.71 4.14
C HIS A 18 2.64 -18.77 2.93
N GLU A 19 2.23 -19.22 1.74
CA GLU A 19 2.28 -18.45 0.49
C GLU A 19 1.24 -17.31 0.46
N VAL A 20 0.00 -17.50 0.95
CA VAL A 20 -1.00 -16.42 1.01
C VAL A 20 -0.55 -15.30 1.96
N ARG A 21 0.05 -15.69 3.09
CA ARG A 21 0.58 -14.73 4.06
C ARG A 21 1.73 -13.90 3.50
N LYS A 22 2.60 -14.49 2.65
CA LYS A 22 3.63 -13.74 1.92
C LYS A 22 3.03 -12.79 0.91
N SER A 23 2.07 -13.24 0.10
CA SER A 23 1.42 -12.40 -0.91
C SER A 23 0.73 -11.19 -0.27
N PHE A 24 0.04 -11.40 0.85
CA PHE A 24 -0.58 -10.31 1.59
C PHE A 24 0.46 -9.34 2.17
N ALA A 25 1.58 -9.85 2.70
CA ALA A 25 2.66 -9.01 3.19
C ALA A 25 3.30 -8.16 2.07
N ILE A 26 3.53 -8.74 0.89
CA ILE A 26 4.05 -8.02 -0.28
C ILE A 26 3.05 -6.94 -0.71
N ALA A 27 1.77 -7.28 -0.85
CA ALA A 27 0.73 -6.31 -1.20
C ALA A 27 0.66 -5.17 -0.18
N TRP A 28 0.73 -5.48 1.12
CA TRP A 28 0.74 -4.49 2.18
C TRP A 28 1.96 -3.55 2.11
N ILE A 29 3.15 -4.07 1.82
CA ILE A 29 4.36 -3.28 1.61
C ILE A 29 4.21 -2.34 0.40
N VAL A 30 3.70 -2.84 -0.73
CA VAL A 30 3.51 -2.03 -1.94
C VAL A 30 2.51 -0.90 -1.69
N VAL A 31 1.38 -1.18 -1.05
CA VAL A 31 0.38 -0.15 -0.71
C VAL A 31 0.98 0.92 0.19
N SER A 32 1.72 0.51 1.22
CA SER A 32 2.33 1.45 2.15
C SER A 32 3.45 2.28 1.50
N ALA A 33 4.23 1.69 0.60
CA ALA A 33 5.20 2.46 -0.20
C ALA A 33 4.50 3.55 -1.03
N GLY A 34 3.34 3.25 -1.61
CA GLY A 34 2.51 4.25 -2.29
C GLY A 34 2.02 5.36 -1.35
N ILE A 35 1.53 5.01 -0.15
CA ILE A 35 1.10 5.98 0.87
C ILE A 35 2.27 6.90 1.26
N LEU A 36 3.45 6.32 1.49
CA LEU A 36 4.65 7.05 1.84
C LEU A 36 5.04 8.07 0.76
N VAL A 37 4.99 7.68 -0.52
CA VAL A 37 5.23 8.61 -1.65
C VAL A 37 4.25 9.78 -1.63
N VAL A 38 2.96 9.52 -1.36
CA VAL A 38 1.95 10.57 -1.25
C VAL A 38 2.25 11.52 -0.08
N PHE A 39 2.68 11.01 1.07
CA PHE A 39 3.09 11.83 2.22
C PHE A 39 4.31 12.70 1.90
N PHE A 40 5.32 12.15 1.24
CA PHE A 40 6.47 12.92 0.79
C PHE A 40 6.05 14.00 -0.22
N ALA A 41 5.17 13.68 -1.16
CA ALA A 41 4.66 14.65 -2.12
C ALA A 41 3.91 15.80 -1.41
N LEU A 42 3.07 15.50 -0.43
CA LEU A 42 2.33 16.49 0.38
C LEU A 42 3.24 17.41 1.21
N LEU A 43 4.44 16.93 1.56
CA LEU A 43 5.41 17.69 2.36
C LEU A 43 6.34 18.53 1.47
N LEU A 44 6.75 17.99 0.32
CA LEU A 44 7.72 18.60 -0.59
C LEU A 44 7.08 19.58 -1.58
N LEU A 45 5.84 19.35 -2.00
CA LEU A 45 5.22 20.17 -3.04
C LEU A 45 4.48 21.37 -2.43
N PRO A 46 4.66 22.58 -3.00
CA PRO A 46 3.92 23.75 -2.57
C PRO A 46 2.42 23.60 -2.91
N PRO A 47 1.51 24.09 -2.06
CA PRO A 47 0.07 23.89 -2.25
C PRO A 47 -0.46 24.55 -3.51
N ASN A 48 0.18 25.62 -3.95
CA ASN A 48 -0.22 26.31 -5.17
C ASN A 48 -0.05 25.38 -6.39
N LEU A 49 0.99 24.53 -6.38
CA LEU A 49 1.18 23.51 -7.41
C LEU A 49 0.16 22.37 -7.26
N MET A 50 -0.11 21.94 -6.03
CA MET A 50 -1.11 20.90 -5.73
C MET A 50 -2.54 21.31 -6.09
N LEU A 51 -2.93 22.55 -5.79
CA LEU A 51 -4.26 23.09 -6.13
C LEU A 51 -4.38 23.44 -7.61
N ASN A 52 -3.29 23.79 -8.30
CA ASN A 52 -3.31 23.99 -9.75
C ASN A 52 -3.30 22.67 -10.52
N LEU A 53 -2.69 21.59 -9.98
CA LEU A 53 -2.80 20.24 -10.53
C LEU A 53 -4.15 19.59 -10.21
N ALA A 54 -4.80 20.00 -9.12
CA ALA A 54 -6.14 19.52 -8.81
C ALA A 54 -7.11 20.04 -9.88
N PRO A 55 -7.79 19.17 -10.62
CA PRO A 55 -8.71 19.59 -11.68
C PRO A 55 -9.78 20.53 -11.10
N HIS A 56 -10.17 21.54 -11.88
CA HIS A 56 -11.29 22.40 -11.53
C HIS A 56 -12.49 21.54 -11.13
N CYS A 57 -12.87 21.61 -9.85
CA CYS A 57 -13.95 20.80 -9.32
C CYS A 57 -15.27 21.22 -10.00
N GLN A 58 -15.70 20.46 -11.00
CA GLN A 58 -16.94 20.74 -11.72
C GLN A 58 -18.16 20.70 -10.79
N LEU A 59 -18.12 19.91 -9.72
CA LEU A 59 -19.15 19.88 -8.68
C LEU A 59 -19.30 21.21 -7.93
N LYS A 60 -18.17 21.88 -7.64
CA LYS A 60 -18.18 23.19 -6.98
C LYS A 60 -18.57 24.28 -7.99
N ALA A 61 -18.11 24.18 -9.23
CA ALA A 61 -18.44 25.12 -10.29
C ALA A 61 -19.92 25.06 -10.71
N GLN A 62 -20.53 23.87 -10.77
CA GLN A 62 -21.90 23.69 -11.25
C GLN A 62 -22.94 23.61 -10.14
N PHE A 63 -22.59 23.06 -8.97
CA PHE A 63 -23.55 22.79 -7.88
C PHE A 63 -23.22 23.50 -6.57
N ASN A 64 -22.13 24.29 -6.50
CA ASN A 64 -21.61 24.93 -5.29
C ASN A 64 -21.43 23.96 -4.10
N ARG A 65 -21.26 22.66 -4.40
CA ARG A 65 -21.02 21.61 -3.40
C ARG A 65 -19.55 21.20 -3.46
N GLU A 66 -18.92 21.08 -2.30
CA GLU A 66 -17.57 20.53 -2.23
C GLU A 66 -17.62 19.01 -2.40
N CYS A 67 -16.92 18.48 -3.42
CA CYS A 67 -16.66 17.05 -3.59
C CYS A 67 -15.99 16.49 -2.33
N PRO A 68 -16.44 15.33 -1.80
CA PRO A 68 -15.82 14.71 -0.63
C PRO A 68 -14.33 14.39 -0.86
N MET A 69 -13.97 14.03 -2.09
CA MET A 69 -12.59 13.75 -2.49
C MET A 69 -11.71 15.00 -2.49
N CYS A 70 -12.14 16.11 -3.10
CA CYS A 70 -11.31 17.30 -3.12
C CYS A 70 -11.25 17.99 -1.74
N GLY A 71 -12.30 17.86 -0.93
CA GLY A 71 -12.28 18.22 0.50
C GLY A 71 -11.27 17.39 1.29
N MET A 72 -11.11 16.10 0.97
CA MET A 72 -10.11 15.22 1.58
C MET A 72 -8.68 15.61 1.19
N THR A 73 -8.39 15.82 -0.10
CA THR A 73 -7.07 16.29 -0.55
C THR A 73 -6.71 17.63 0.09
N ARG A 74 -7.66 18.57 0.14
CA ARG A 74 -7.46 19.86 0.81
C ARG A 74 -7.20 19.70 2.30
N ALA A 75 -7.92 18.80 2.97
CA ALA A 75 -7.70 18.51 4.37
C ALA A 75 -6.31 17.91 4.62
N PHE A 76 -5.83 17.01 3.76
CA PHE A 76 -4.48 16.43 3.84
C PHE A 76 -3.39 17.51 3.68
N VAL A 77 -3.58 18.48 2.77
CA VAL A 77 -2.68 19.64 2.63
C VAL A 77 -2.72 20.54 3.88
N MET A 78 -3.89 20.71 4.51
CA MET A 78 -3.98 21.48 5.76
C MET A 78 -3.32 20.73 6.93
N ILE A 79 -3.44 19.40 6.98
CA ILE A 79 -2.77 18.55 7.97
C ILE A 79 -1.25 18.60 7.79
N SER A 80 -0.73 18.52 6.56
CA SER A 80 0.72 18.61 6.32
C SER A 80 1.33 19.94 6.76
N ARG A 81 0.49 20.98 6.90
CA ARG A 81 0.86 22.31 7.40
C ARG A 81 0.60 22.52 8.90
N GLY A 82 0.16 21.49 9.62
CA GLY A 82 -0.18 21.58 11.04
C GLY A 82 -1.51 22.25 11.34
N ASN A 83 -2.34 22.57 10.34
CA ASN A 83 -3.65 23.19 10.55
C ASN A 83 -4.78 22.14 10.61
N PHE A 84 -4.80 21.40 11.72
CA PHE A 84 -5.79 20.34 11.96
C PHE A 84 -7.23 20.89 12.06
N SER A 85 -7.40 22.10 12.61
CA SER A 85 -8.73 22.73 12.76
C SER A 85 -9.37 23.01 11.40
N ALA A 86 -8.61 23.53 10.43
CA ALA A 86 -9.08 23.74 9.07
C ALA A 86 -9.33 22.42 8.33
N ALA A 87 -8.51 21.40 8.58
CA ALA A 87 -8.68 20.08 7.97
C ALA A 87 -10.00 19.40 8.37
N VAL A 88 -10.34 19.42 9.67
CA VAL A 88 -11.59 18.84 10.18
C VAL A 88 -12.82 19.58 9.64
N ARG A 89 -12.72 20.90 9.45
CA ARG A 89 -13.78 21.68 8.79
C ARG A 89 -13.94 21.31 7.31
N ALA A 90 -12.84 21.03 6.61
CA ALA A 90 -12.87 20.63 5.21
C ALA A 90 -13.42 19.20 5.03
N ASN A 91 -13.00 18.25 5.89
CA ASN A 91 -13.55 16.90 5.91
C ASN A 91 -13.26 16.24 7.27
N ARG A 92 -14.29 15.92 8.06
CA ARG A 92 -14.12 15.27 9.38
C ARG A 92 -13.46 13.89 9.28
N GLY A 93 -13.74 13.14 8.21
CA GLY A 93 -13.17 11.82 7.98
C GLY A 93 -11.68 11.84 7.61
N SER A 94 -11.16 12.99 7.17
CA SER A 94 -9.75 13.13 6.78
C SER A 94 -8.80 12.89 7.95
N LEU A 95 -9.15 13.36 9.15
CA LEU A 95 -8.31 13.20 10.33
C LEU A 95 -8.22 11.74 10.76
N PHE A 96 -9.36 11.03 10.74
CA PHE A 96 -9.40 9.60 11.02
C PHE A 96 -8.53 8.82 10.02
N LEU A 97 -8.70 9.09 8.72
CA LEU A 97 -7.94 8.42 7.67
C LEU A 97 -6.44 8.72 7.79
N TRP A 98 -6.07 9.95 8.13
CA TRP A 98 -4.68 10.34 8.38
C TRP A 98 -4.07 9.55 9.53
N VAL A 99 -4.77 9.39 10.66
CA VAL A 99 -4.29 8.59 11.80
C VAL A 99 -4.11 7.12 11.39
N VAL A 100 -5.04 6.56 10.61
CA VAL A 100 -4.92 5.18 10.10
C VAL A 100 -3.67 5.02 9.23
N PHE A 101 -3.41 5.95 8.31
CA PHE A 101 -2.20 5.90 7.47
C PHE A 101 -0.91 6.08 8.28
N VAL A 102 -0.88 7.03 9.22
CA VAL A 102 0.29 7.18 10.11
C VAL A 102 0.53 5.91 10.94
N ALA A 103 -0.53 5.30 11.46
CA ALA A 103 -0.42 4.03 12.18
C ALA A 103 0.05 2.88 11.28
N ASN A 104 -0.41 2.84 10.03
CA ASN A 104 0.06 1.88 9.02
C ASN A 104 1.56 2.00 8.77
N GLU A 105 2.06 3.22 8.53
CA GLU A 105 3.49 3.47 8.31
C GLU A 105 4.31 3.11 9.55
N ALA A 106 3.82 3.44 10.76
CA ALA A 106 4.46 3.02 12.01
C ALA A 106 4.53 1.49 12.15
N ALA A 107 3.47 0.77 11.78
CA ALA A 107 3.44 -0.69 11.81
C ALA A 107 4.45 -1.30 10.83
N ILE A 108 4.61 -0.71 9.64
CA ILE A 108 5.63 -1.15 8.67
C ILE A 108 7.04 -0.91 9.19
N LEU A 109 7.30 0.24 9.83
CA LEU A 109 8.61 0.53 10.43
C LEU A 109 8.95 -0.48 11.52
N VAL A 110 7.98 -0.86 12.36
CA VAL A 110 8.15 -1.91 13.37
C VAL A 110 8.38 -3.28 12.72
N PHE A 111 7.62 -3.61 11.67
CA PHE A 111 7.77 -4.86 10.92
C PHE A 111 9.17 -4.99 10.32
N PHE A 112 9.64 -3.96 9.59
CA PHE A 112 10.99 -3.94 9.02
C PHE A 112 12.06 -3.95 10.12
N ARG A 113 11.91 -3.16 11.20
CA ARG A 113 12.88 -3.18 12.30
C ARG A 113 13.01 -4.57 12.94
N LYS A 114 11.92 -5.33 13.03
CA LYS A 114 11.91 -6.70 13.59
C LYS A 114 12.45 -7.75 12.61
N HIS A 115 12.22 -7.58 11.30
CA HIS A 115 12.64 -8.53 10.28
C HIS A 115 14.02 -8.25 9.68
N LEU A 116 14.40 -6.99 9.41
CA LEU A 116 15.76 -6.65 8.95
C LEU A 116 16.83 -7.02 9.99
N TRP A 117 16.54 -6.85 11.29
CA TRP A 117 17.46 -7.30 12.35
C TRP A 117 17.63 -8.82 12.42
N ARG A 118 16.71 -9.59 11.83
CA ARG A 118 16.76 -11.06 11.81
C ARG A 118 17.17 -11.63 10.45
N ILE A 119 17.39 -10.81 9.42
CA ILE A 119 17.98 -11.26 8.16
C ILE A 119 19.50 -11.14 8.32
N PRO A 120 20.23 -12.21 8.70
CA PRO A 120 21.67 -12.17 8.57
C PRO A 120 21.99 -11.91 7.09
N ALA A 121 22.93 -11.01 6.81
CA ALA A 121 23.40 -10.66 5.47
C ALA A 121 23.76 -11.89 4.59
N ARG A 122 23.91 -13.07 5.21
CA ARG A 122 24.16 -14.37 4.59
C ARG A 122 22.99 -14.95 3.77
N LEU A 123 21.75 -14.48 3.94
CA LEU A 123 20.59 -15.01 3.19
C LEU A 123 20.38 -14.35 1.83
N VAL A 124 20.70 -13.05 1.71
CA VAL A 124 20.61 -12.32 0.43
C VAL A 124 21.59 -12.91 -0.59
N THR A 125 22.81 -13.24 -0.17
CA THR A 125 23.81 -13.89 -1.03
C THR A 125 23.43 -15.32 -1.44
N LYS A 126 22.63 -16.04 -0.63
CA LYS A 126 22.17 -17.39 -0.96
C LYS A 126 21.00 -17.40 -1.95
N ALA A 127 20.15 -16.39 -1.94
CA ALA A 127 19.03 -16.25 -2.88
C ALA A 127 19.54 -15.92 -4.30
N ILE A 128 20.50 -14.98 -4.42
CA ILE A 128 21.10 -14.60 -5.71
C ILE A 128 21.84 -15.78 -6.37
N ARG A 129 22.50 -16.65 -5.57
CA ARG A 129 23.24 -17.81 -6.09
C ARG A 129 22.33 -18.96 -6.57
N ARG A 130 21.07 -19.00 -6.14
CA ARG A 130 20.15 -20.09 -6.51
C ARG A 130 19.51 -19.86 -7.88
N ASP A 131 19.23 -18.61 -8.24
CA ASP A 131 18.66 -18.25 -9.55
C ASP A 131 19.61 -18.55 -10.71
N SER A 132 20.92 -18.46 -10.48
CA SER A 132 21.95 -18.73 -11.50
C SER A 132 21.95 -20.20 -11.95
N HIS A 133 21.59 -21.13 -11.08
CA HIS A 133 21.59 -22.56 -11.39
C HIS A 133 20.33 -23.03 -12.12
N THR A 134 19.20 -22.33 -11.99
CA THR A 134 17.94 -22.69 -12.66
C THR A 134 17.90 -22.25 -14.12
N THR A 135 18.58 -21.17 -14.48
CA THR A 135 18.70 -20.72 -15.89
C THR A 135 19.57 -21.61 -16.77
N ASP A 136 20.43 -22.45 -16.18
CA ASP A 136 21.27 -23.38 -16.93
C ASP A 136 20.56 -24.71 -17.26
N LEU A 137 19.50 -25.07 -16.54
CA LEU A 137 18.77 -26.34 -16.77
C LEU A 137 17.66 -26.22 -17.83
N GLU A 138 17.14 -25.02 -18.11
CA GLU A 138 16.06 -24.85 -19.10
C GLU A 138 16.55 -24.84 -20.57
N LYS A 139 17.87 -24.76 -20.81
CA LYS A 139 18.44 -24.85 -22.17
C LYS A 139 18.69 -26.29 -22.65
N GLY A 140 18.36 -27.29 -21.83
CA GLY A 140 18.58 -28.71 -22.10
C GLY A 140 17.33 -29.46 -22.60
N GLY A 141 16.87 -29.14 -23.81
CA GLY A 141 16.12 -30.02 -24.73
C GLY A 141 15.03 -30.95 -24.17
N VAL A 142 13.76 -30.56 -24.32
CA VAL A 142 12.65 -31.53 -24.33
C VAL A 142 12.49 -32.06 -25.75
N ARG A 143 13.03 -33.26 -25.97
CA ARG A 143 12.77 -34.12 -27.14
C ARG A 143 11.45 -34.85 -26.89
N CYS A 144 10.37 -34.43 -27.54
CA CYS A 144 9.17 -35.25 -27.65
C CYS A 144 9.55 -36.55 -28.38
N LYS A 145 9.38 -37.69 -27.71
CA LYS A 145 9.36 -39.01 -28.35
C LYS A 145 7.91 -39.42 -28.58
N SER A 146 7.70 -39.88 -29.82
CA SER A 146 6.57 -40.59 -30.44
C SER A 146 5.55 -41.23 -29.51
#